data_AF-A0A8S2LLG2-F1
#
_entry.id   AF-A0A8S2LLG2-F1
#
_cell.length_a   1.000
_cell.length_b   1.000
_cell.length_c   1.000
_cell.angle_alpha   90.00
_cell.angle_beta   90.00
_cell.angle_gamma   90.00
#
_symmetry.space_group_name_H-M   'P 1'
#
loop_
_entity.id
_entity.type
_entity.pdbx_description
1 polymer ?
#
loop_
_entity_poly.entity_id
_entity_poly.type
_entity_poly.pdbx_seq_one_letter_code
_entity_poly.pdbx_strand_id
1 'polypeptide(L)'
;QRPREEQAEADGTEDCDKVAHLLNVEGADLIKGLLKPRIKVGTEYVNKGQSKDQVVNSIGALSKSIYSRMFSWLVERVNVTLDVKSKK
;
A
#
# COMPACT_ATOMS: atom_id res chain seq x y z
N GLN A 1 24.35 3.52 19.53
CA GLN A 1 23.55 4.23 18.51
C GLN A 1 23.37 3.26 17.35
N ARG A 2 22.13 2.94 16.94
CA ARG A 2 21.93 2.10 15.74
C ARG A 2 22.54 2.86 14.54
N PRO A 3 23.23 2.18 13.61
CA PRO A 3 23.73 2.85 12.42
C PRO A 3 22.54 3.53 11.76
N ARG A 4 22.69 4.83 11.49
CA ARG A 4 21.70 5.67 10.83
C ARG A 4 21.63 5.17 9.38
N GLU A 5 20.92 4.07 9.14
CA GLU A 5 20.46 3.74 7.79
C GLU A 5 19.81 5.01 7.26
N GLU A 6 20.27 5.51 6.09
CA GLU A 6 19.81 6.77 5.52
C GLU A 6 18.28 6.74 5.41
N GLN A 7 17.64 7.49 6.30
CA GLN A 7 16.19 7.64 6.34
C GLN A 7 15.74 8.18 4.99
N ALA A 8 14.79 7.51 4.36
CA ALA A 8 14.18 7.99 3.13
C ALA A 8 13.38 9.27 3.38
N GLU A 9 13.42 10.17 2.41
CA GLU A 9 12.63 11.39 2.32
C GLU A 9 11.85 11.37 0.99
N ALA A 10 10.72 12.08 0.94
CA ALA A 10 9.93 12.19 -0.28
C ALA A 10 10.57 13.24 -1.20
N ASP A 11 10.84 12.86 -2.45
CA ASP A 11 11.29 13.77 -3.50
C ASP A 11 10.07 14.35 -4.23
N GLY A 12 9.41 15.31 -3.57
CA GLY A 12 8.11 15.84 -3.98
C GLY A 12 6.92 14.94 -3.59
N THR A 13 5.71 15.49 -3.70
CA THR A 13 4.47 14.79 -3.28
C THR A 13 3.45 14.59 -4.41
N GLU A 14 3.65 15.24 -5.56
CA GLU A 14 2.64 15.30 -6.63
C GLU A 14 2.11 13.94 -7.07
N ASP A 15 3.01 12.97 -7.27
CA ASP A 15 2.63 11.62 -7.71
C ASP A 15 1.96 10.83 -6.59
N CYS A 16 2.39 11.05 -5.34
CA CYS A 16 1.74 10.44 -4.18
C CYS A 16 0.32 10.98 -4.00
N ASP A 17 0.12 12.28 -4.18
CA ASP A 17 -1.18 12.95 -4.03
C ASP A 17 -2.17 12.50 -5.11
N LYS A 18 -1.72 12.31 -6.37
CA LYS A 18 -2.54 11.71 -7.43
C LYS A 18 -2.98 10.29 -7.07
N VAL A 19 -2.06 9.45 -6.59
CA VAL A 19 -2.38 8.07 -6.18
C VAL A 19 -3.31 8.07 -4.98
N ALA A 20 -3.07 8.93 -3.99
CA ALA A 20 -3.89 9.07 -2.80
C ALA A 20 -5.33 9.48 -3.16
N HIS A 21 -5.49 10.42 -4.10
CA HIS A 21 -6.80 10.80 -4.63
C HIS A 21 -7.55 9.62 -5.26
N LEU A 22 -6.89 8.83 -6.11
CA LEU A 22 -7.50 7.66 -6.75
C LEU A 22 -7.86 6.55 -5.76
N LEU A 23 -7.06 6.37 -4.71
CA LEU A 23 -7.31 5.40 -3.64
C LEU A 23 -8.24 5.94 -2.55
N ASN A 24 -8.68 7.20 -2.67
CA ASN A 24 -9.50 7.91 -1.71
C ASN A 24 -8.91 7.91 -0.28
N VAL A 25 -7.62 8.22 -0.18
CA VAL A 25 -6.86 8.35 1.08
C VAL A 25 -6.16 9.71 1.13
N GLU A 26 -5.73 10.13 2.32
CA GLU A 26 -4.97 11.37 2.51
C GLU A 26 -3.51 11.19 2.08
N GLY A 27 -3.00 12.09 1.22
CA GLY A 27 -1.64 12.00 0.67
C GLY A 27 -0.56 12.08 1.74
N ALA A 28 -0.73 12.99 2.71
CA ALA A 28 0.21 13.13 3.83
C ALA A 28 0.31 11.85 4.68
N ASP A 29 -0.80 11.16 4.91
CA ASP A 29 -0.82 9.91 5.67
C ASP A 29 -0.22 8.76 4.87
N LEU A 30 -0.43 8.72 3.55
CA LEU A 30 0.19 7.73 2.67
C LEU A 30 1.72 7.88 2.67
N ILE A 31 2.23 9.10 2.53
CA ILE A 31 3.68 9.38 2.58
C ILE A 31 4.25 9.00 3.95
N LYS A 32 3.59 9.40 5.04
CA LYS A 32 4.01 9.04 6.40
C LYS A 32 4.01 7.54 6.63
N GLY A 33 3.00 6.83 6.12
CA GLY A 33 2.89 5.38 6.19
C GLY A 33 4.02 4.65 5.46
N LEU A 34 4.48 5.19 4.33
CA LEU A 34 5.60 4.65 3.56
C LEU A 34 6.96 4.93 4.21
N LEU A 35 7.21 6.18 4.63
CA LEU A 35 8.52 6.59 5.16
C LEU A 35 8.75 6.18 6.63
N LYS A 36 7.69 6.20 7.44
CA LYS A 36 7.72 5.96 8.89
C LYS A 36 6.52 5.10 9.33
N PRO A 37 6.40 3.85 8.84
CA PRO A 37 5.32 2.96 9.23
C PRO A 37 5.29 2.72 10.74
N ARG A 38 4.07 2.61 11.26
CA ARG A 38 3.80 2.27 12.65
C ARG A 38 3.78 0.75 12.79
N ILE A 39 4.80 0.18 13.41
CA ILE A 39 4.96 -1.27 13.61
C ILE A 39 4.58 -1.66 15.03
N LYS A 40 3.95 -2.82 15.19
CA LYS A 40 3.67 -3.39 16.51
C LYS A 40 4.88 -4.15 17.02
N VAL A 41 5.33 -3.85 18.23
CA VAL A 41 6.44 -4.55 18.90
C VAL A 41 5.97 -4.93 20.31
N GLY A 42 5.68 -6.22 20.50
CA GLY A 42 5.04 -6.69 21.73
C GLY A 42 3.66 -6.08 21.93
N THR A 43 3.48 -5.32 23.02
CA THR A 43 2.23 -4.61 23.37
C THR A 43 2.17 -3.19 22.80
N GLU A 44 3.29 -2.64 22.32
CA GLU A 44 3.38 -1.24 21.91
C GLU A 44 3.43 -1.08 20.39
N TYR A 45 3.16 0.13 19.92
CA TYR A 45 3.38 0.52 18.54
C TYR A 45 4.43 1.60 18.45
N VAL A 46 5.43 1.39 17.60
CA VAL A 46 6.54 2.31 17.40
C VAL A 46 6.63 2.70 15.93
N ASN A 47 7.01 3.95 15.68
CA ASN A 47 7.29 4.40 14.31
C ASN A 47 8.71 3.99 13.94
N LYS A 48 8.85 3.25 12.84
CA LYS A 48 10.15 2.81 12.33
C LYS A 48 10.46 3.56 11.04
N GLY A 49 11.58 4.28 11.03
CA GLY A 49 12.15 4.86 9.83
C GLY A 49 12.58 3.79 8.83
N GLN A 50 12.37 4.04 7.54
CA GLN A 50 12.74 3.15 6.44
C GLN A 50 13.83 3.77 5.57
N SER A 51 14.69 2.93 5.00
CA SER A 51 15.63 3.32 3.96
C SER A 51 14.95 3.43 2.59
N LYS A 52 15.62 4.07 1.63
CA LYS A 52 15.08 4.24 0.26
C LYS A 52 14.66 2.91 -0.36
N ASP A 53 15.51 1.89 -0.30
CA ASP A 53 15.23 0.58 -0.88
C ASP A 53 14.03 -0.10 -0.20
N GLN A 54 13.89 0.05 1.12
CA GLN A 54 12.74 -0.48 1.86
C GLN A 54 11.43 0.19 1.43
N VAL A 55 11.44 1.50 1.20
CA VAL A 55 10.28 2.25 0.70
C VAL A 55 9.93 1.82 -0.72
N VAL A 56 10.90 1.74 -1.64
CA VAL A 56 10.67 1.31 -3.02
C VAL A 56 10.11 -0.11 -3.08
N ASN A 57 10.66 -1.03 -2.28
CA ASN A 57 10.13 -2.39 -2.18
C ASN A 57 8.70 -2.42 -1.61
N SER A 58 8.40 -1.57 -0.63
CA SER A 58 7.05 -1.44 -0.07
C SER A 58 6.04 -0.94 -1.10
N ILE A 59 6.40 0.06 -1.92
CA ILE A 59 5.58 0.55 -3.03
C ILE A 59 5.34 -0.57 -4.05
N GLY A 60 6.38 -1.29 -4.46
CA GLY A 60 6.26 -2.41 -5.39
C GLY A 60 5.35 -3.52 -4.87
N ALA A 61 5.44 -3.85 -3.58
CA ALA A 61 4.55 -4.80 -2.93
C ALA A 61 3.10 -4.30 -2.88
N LEU A 62 2.88 -3.02 -2.53
CA LEU A 62 1.56 -2.37 -2.52
C LEU A 62 0.90 -2.46 -3.89
N SER A 63 1.60 -2.07 -4.96
CA SER A 63 1.08 -2.12 -6.33
C SER A 63 0.65 -3.53 -6.75
N LYS A 64 1.49 -4.55 -6.48
CA LYS A 64 1.15 -5.96 -6.75
C LYS A 64 -0.08 -6.41 -5.98
N SER A 65 -0.17 -6.00 -4.70
CA SER A 65 -1.25 -6.38 -3.80
C SER A 65 -2.60 -5.75 -4.20
N ILE A 66 -2.58 -4.49 -4.64
CA ILE A 66 -3.78 -3.80 -5.15
C ILE A 66 -4.26 -4.48 -6.43
N TYR A 67 -3.35 -4.70 -7.40
CA TYR A 67 -3.70 -5.36 -8.66
C TYR A 67 -4.27 -6.76 -8.43
N SER A 68 -3.63 -7.57 -7.58
CA SER A 68 -4.10 -8.92 -7.27
C SER A 68 -5.51 -8.92 -6.71
N ARG A 69 -5.85 -8.03 -5.76
CA ARG A 69 -7.19 -7.94 -5.19
C ARG A 69 -8.22 -7.46 -6.20
N MET A 70 -7.88 -6.44 -7.00
CA MET A 70 -8.75 -5.94 -8.05
C MET A 70 -9.06 -7.03 -9.08
N PHE A 71 -8.05 -7.81 -9.49
CA PHE A 71 -8.22 -8.89 -10.45
C PHE A 71 -9.10 -10.01 -9.88
N SER A 72 -8.83 -10.47 -8.65
CA SER A 72 -9.69 -11.46 -7.98
C SER A 72 -11.13 -10.98 -7.86
N TRP A 73 -11.34 -9.73 -7.46
CA TRP A 73 -12.67 -9.13 -7.39
C TRP A 73 -13.37 -9.09 -8.76
N LEU A 74 -12.65 -8.72 -9.83
CA LEU A 74 -13.20 -8.72 -11.18
C LEU A 74 -13.65 -10.12 -11.61
N VAL A 75 -12.82 -11.13 -11.37
CA VAL A 75 -13.13 -12.54 -11.66
C VAL A 75 -14.37 -12.99 -10.90
N GLU A 76 -14.47 -12.68 -9.61
CA GLU A 76 -15.66 -12.99 -8.81
C GLU A 76 -16.91 -12.32 -9.39
N ARG A 77 -16.84 -11.05 -9.80
CA ARG A 77 -17.98 -10.32 -10.38
C ARG A 77 -18.43 -10.91 -11.72
N VAL A 78 -17.47 -11.29 -12.57
CA VAL A 78 -17.77 -11.96 -13.84
C VAL A 78 -18.42 -13.32 -13.56
N ASN A 79 -17.87 -14.10 -12.63
CA ASN A 79 -18.44 -15.40 -12.25
C ASN A 79 -19.86 -15.27 -11.71
N VAL A 80 -20.16 -14.26 -10.89
CA VAL A 80 -21.54 -14.00 -10.42
C VAL A 80 -22.50 -13.68 -11.58
N THR A 81 -22.04 -12.94 -12.59
CA THR A 81 -22.87 -12.59 -13.75
C THR A 81 -23.09 -13.78 -14.69
N LEU A 82 -22.07 -14.64 -14.81
CA LEU A 82 -22.11 -15.84 -15.64
C LEU A 82 -22.68 -17.08 -14.92
N ASP A 83 -22.88 -17.02 -13.60
CA ASP A 83 -23.57 -18.04 -12.82
C ASP A 83 -25.07 -18.02 -13.15
N VAL A 84 -25.39 -18.46 -14.37
CA VAL A 84 -26.74 -18.85 -14.73
C VAL A 84 -26.97 -20.15 -14.01
N LYS A 85 -27.58 -20.10 -12.82
CA LYS A 85 -28.24 -21.27 -12.23
C LYS A 85 -29.07 -21.87 -13.35
N SER A 86 -28.60 -22.98 -13.90
CA SER A 86 -29.29 -23.74 -14.91
C SER A 86 -30.62 -24.11 -14.27
N LYS A 87 -31.67 -23.34 -14.61
CA LYS A 87 -33.04 -23.71 -14.31
C LYS A 87 -33.24 -25.03 -15.04
N LYS A 88 -33.06 -26.12 -14.29
CA LYS A 88 -33.59 -27.44 -14.67
C LYS A 88 -35.08 -27.31 -14.93
#